data_AF-A0A926SJS6-F1
#
_entry.id   AF-A0A926SJS6-F1
#
_cell.length_a   1.000
_cell.length_b   1.000
_cell.length_c   1.000
_cell.angle_alpha   90.00
_cell.angle_beta   90.00
_cell.angle_gamma   90.00
#
_symmetry.space_group_name_H-M   'P 1'
#
loop_
_entity.id
_entity.type
_entity.pdbx_description
1 polymer ?
#
loop_
_entity_poly.entity_id
_entity_poly.type
_entity_poly.pdbx_seq_one_letter_code
_entity_poly.pdbx_strand_id
1 'polypeptide(L)'
;MLVCPQCQFENPEHHKFCQVCGTSLVDKPCPNPNCGKQVDWSAYQCANCKTFTGTIRSVWMSQPFQPSADYLDAEQRYQILQSPTPLLQVLDRNPLKPAIIDTPPASALPYLELEPYLNQILPLLFNAWQDGAQDILVLEERSHYTMLSNFFKTSRSVPTLQILHWFYEMLDLWEALEPYHLCQSLLEPYNLRLDEDQLLCLEHLIPESVTAPTLKHLGTLWQTLLSQLRQTQSASLHELIADLQTESILTLDHLRSRLKAIAHNTQADFTDSEIMSDPHSPVDFLQDSSTAEPSEMPVTLIGESSADQDDMPTIVLPMQLFSLEDAGRTDIGRQRDHNEDCFGIDTQIDKVQTPVSRIVQARGVYILCDGMGGHASGEVASQMAVDALRTFFRQYWCDIDQGKHPAQLPSAEVIRNAIQQANKAIYTVNQEGLRSGSGRMGTTLVMLLLHDTEVAVAHVGDSRLYRYTRKLGLEQITLDHEVGQREILRGVDPEIAYGRPDAYQLTQALGPRDEYFVNPDVQFFEINEDAVLLLASDGLTDNSLLEAYSQSHIEPMLSSQSNLDQSVSRLIDLANQHNGHDNVSAIAIRAKVRPNLDPLR
;
A
#
# COMPACT_ATOMS: atom_id res chain seq x y z
N MET A 1 12.43 -4.40 -29.26
CA MET A 1 11.11 -4.02 -28.70
C MET A 1 11.30 -2.82 -27.79
N LEU A 2 10.29 -1.96 -27.63
CA LEU A 2 10.26 -0.83 -26.71
C LEU A 2 9.35 -1.17 -25.52
N VAL A 3 9.88 -1.15 -24.31
CA VAL A 3 9.11 -1.32 -23.08
C VAL A 3 8.50 0.01 -22.66
N CYS A 4 7.19 -0.01 -22.45
CA CYS A 4 6.48 1.18 -21.99
C CYS A 4 6.90 1.53 -20.56
N PRO A 5 7.32 2.78 -20.28
CA PRO A 5 7.78 3.16 -18.93
C PRO A 5 6.62 3.25 -17.92
N GLN A 6 5.37 3.17 -18.38
CA GLN A 6 4.18 3.31 -17.55
C GLN A 6 3.50 1.98 -17.23
N CYS A 7 3.51 1.00 -18.15
CA CYS A 7 2.84 -0.29 -17.96
C CYS A 7 3.73 -1.51 -18.25
N GLN A 8 5.02 -1.30 -18.53
CA GLN A 8 6.00 -2.33 -18.85
C GLN A 8 5.69 -3.21 -20.09
N PHE A 9 4.64 -2.90 -20.86
CA PHE A 9 4.31 -3.66 -22.07
C PHE A 9 5.39 -3.53 -23.16
N GLU A 10 5.72 -4.64 -23.81
CA GLU A 10 6.66 -4.70 -24.94
C GLU A 10 5.98 -4.30 -26.26
N ASN A 11 6.46 -3.22 -26.86
CA ASN A 11 5.95 -2.66 -28.10
C ASN A 11 6.92 -2.87 -29.27
N PRO A 12 6.44 -2.99 -30.51
CA PRO A 12 7.30 -2.95 -31.69
C PRO A 12 8.09 -1.64 -31.80
N GLU A 13 9.31 -1.69 -32.35
CA GLU A 13 10.22 -0.52 -32.34
C GLU A 13 9.75 0.68 -33.15
N HIS A 14 8.82 0.48 -34.08
CA HIS A 14 8.28 1.54 -34.92
C HIS A 14 7.05 2.24 -34.30
N HIS A 15 6.59 1.78 -33.13
CA HIS A 15 5.43 2.35 -32.46
C HIS A 15 5.80 3.64 -31.72
N LYS A 16 4.95 4.65 -31.87
CA LYS A 16 5.11 5.94 -31.17
C LYS A 16 4.38 5.99 -29.83
N PHE A 17 3.44 5.09 -29.60
CA PHE A 17 2.61 5.02 -28.41
C PHE A 17 2.49 3.56 -27.96
N CYS A 18 2.39 3.36 -26.65
CA CYS A 18 2.17 2.05 -26.06
C CYS A 18 0.83 1.49 -26.50
N GLN A 19 0.82 0.23 -26.97
CA GLN A 19 -0.38 -0.45 -27.43
C GLN A 19 -1.37 -0.75 -26.30
N VAL A 20 -0.89 -0.84 -25.06
CA VAL A 20 -1.73 -1.07 -23.86
C VAL A 20 -2.22 0.25 -23.26
N CYS A 21 -1.33 1.11 -22.77
CA CYS A 21 -1.73 2.28 -21.99
C CYS A 21 -1.67 3.63 -22.74
N GLY A 22 -1.39 3.63 -24.05
CA GLY A 22 -1.37 4.85 -24.88
C GLY A 22 -0.24 5.83 -24.61
N THR A 23 0.66 5.55 -23.65
CA THR A 23 1.81 6.41 -23.31
C THR A 23 2.73 6.60 -24.50
N SER A 24 3.18 7.83 -24.72
CA SER A 24 4.18 8.13 -25.75
C SER A 24 5.50 7.37 -25.49
N LEU A 25 5.95 6.64 -26.50
CA LEU A 25 7.21 5.88 -26.53
C LEU A 25 8.34 6.66 -27.23
N VAL A 26 8.13 7.94 -27.52
CA VAL A 26 9.12 8.78 -28.20
C VAL A 26 9.48 9.95 -27.31
N ASP A 27 8.45 10.63 -26.81
CA ASP A 27 8.58 11.82 -25.98
C ASP A 27 7.94 11.64 -24.60
N LYS A 28 8.45 12.41 -23.62
CA LYS A 28 7.91 12.60 -22.27
C LYS A 28 7.68 14.09 -22.00
N PRO A 29 6.76 14.47 -21.11
CA PRO A 29 6.59 15.86 -20.74
C PRO A 29 7.84 16.40 -20.04
N CYS A 30 8.24 17.63 -20.37
CA CYS A 30 9.30 18.32 -19.65
C CYS A 30 8.90 18.49 -18.17
N PRO A 31 9.77 18.15 -17.21
CA PRO A 31 9.43 18.18 -15.78
C PRO A 31 9.26 19.60 -15.24
N ASN A 32 9.73 20.62 -15.97
CA ASN A 32 9.41 22.01 -15.65
C ASN A 32 7.95 22.31 -16.02
N PRO A 33 7.05 22.54 -15.03
CA PRO A 33 5.63 22.74 -15.28
C PRO A 33 5.35 24.01 -16.09
N ASN A 34 6.26 24.98 -16.07
CA ASN A 34 6.16 26.22 -16.84
C ASN A 34 6.62 26.06 -18.30
N CYS A 35 7.17 24.91 -18.69
CA CYS A 35 7.67 24.68 -20.05
C CYS A 35 6.58 24.17 -21.00
N GLY A 36 5.77 23.20 -20.55
CA GLY A 36 4.69 22.60 -21.35
C GLY A 36 5.12 21.88 -22.64
N LYS A 37 6.43 21.63 -22.84
CA LYS A 37 6.97 20.94 -24.03
C LYS A 37 7.18 19.46 -23.77
N GLN A 38 7.03 18.68 -24.83
CA GLN A 38 7.46 17.28 -24.89
C GLN A 38 8.96 17.23 -25.23
N VAL A 39 9.66 16.27 -24.65
CA VAL A 39 11.10 16.06 -24.82
C VAL A 39 11.37 14.57 -25.06
N ASP A 40 12.35 14.25 -25.90
CA ASP A 40 12.74 12.86 -26.16
C ASP A 40 13.14 12.15 -24.85
N TRP A 41 12.80 10.87 -24.71
CA TRP A 41 13.14 10.07 -23.53
C TRP A 41 14.65 10.07 -23.21
N SER A 42 15.50 10.10 -24.24
CA SER A 42 16.97 10.14 -24.16
C SER A 42 17.56 11.53 -23.92
N ALA A 43 16.75 12.59 -24.02
CA ALA A 43 17.26 13.95 -23.94
C ALA A 43 17.69 14.30 -22.51
N TYR A 44 18.97 14.64 -22.31
CA TYR A 44 19.49 15.05 -21.01
C TYR A 44 18.93 16.39 -20.51
N GLN A 45 18.65 17.33 -21.42
CA GLN A 45 18.06 18.63 -21.12
C GLN A 45 16.97 18.98 -22.13
N CYS A 46 15.94 19.67 -21.65
CA CYS A 46 14.91 20.26 -22.47
C CYS A 46 15.54 21.29 -23.42
N ALA A 47 15.33 21.11 -24.73
CA ALA A 47 15.82 22.04 -25.74
C ALA A 47 15.31 23.48 -25.53
N ASN A 48 14.09 23.62 -24.98
CA ASN A 48 13.39 24.89 -24.80
C ASN A 48 13.83 25.64 -23.53
N CYS A 49 13.69 25.02 -22.35
CA CYS A 49 13.93 25.69 -21.06
C CYS A 49 15.23 25.27 -20.36
N LYS A 50 16.02 24.39 -20.98
CA LYS A 50 17.27 23.84 -20.43
C LYS A 50 17.14 23.07 -19.11
N THR A 51 15.91 22.82 -18.65
CA THR A 51 15.65 21.94 -17.51
C THR A 51 16.16 20.54 -17.82
N PHE A 52 16.85 19.91 -16.87
CA PHE A 52 17.32 18.54 -17.02
C PHE A 52 16.12 17.58 -17.17
N THR A 53 16.22 16.70 -18.17
CA THR A 53 15.17 15.78 -18.60
C THR A 53 15.68 14.35 -18.78
N GLY A 54 16.98 14.10 -18.67
CA GLY A 54 17.56 12.78 -18.97
C GLY A 54 17.07 11.69 -18.04
N THR A 55 17.05 10.44 -18.53
CA THR A 55 16.95 9.27 -17.66
C THR A 55 18.36 8.96 -17.14
N ILE A 56 18.66 9.46 -15.95
CA ILE A 56 19.94 9.23 -15.28
C ILE A 56 19.87 7.85 -14.62
N ARG A 57 20.96 7.10 -14.72
CA ARG A 57 21.18 5.83 -14.03
C ARG A 57 22.42 5.92 -13.17
N SER A 58 22.42 5.18 -12.08
CA SER A 58 23.63 4.95 -11.27
C SER A 58 24.36 3.72 -11.81
N VAL A 59 25.68 3.76 -11.81
CA VAL A 59 26.51 2.65 -12.26
C VAL A 59 27.45 2.25 -11.14
N TRP A 60 27.31 0.98 -10.74
CA TRP A 60 28.25 0.32 -9.85
C TRP A 60 29.24 -0.49 -10.67
N MET A 61 30.50 -0.51 -10.22
CA MET A 61 31.56 -1.29 -10.84
C MET A 61 32.38 -2.00 -9.78
N SER A 62 32.78 -3.25 -10.04
CA SER A 62 33.58 -4.04 -9.10
C SER A 62 35.01 -3.51 -8.91
N GLN A 63 35.47 -2.63 -9.81
CA GLN A 63 36.77 -1.95 -9.74
C GLN A 63 36.61 -0.45 -9.98
N PRO A 64 37.49 0.41 -9.42
CA PRO A 64 37.42 1.85 -9.62
C PRO A 64 37.50 2.23 -11.10
N PHE A 65 36.55 3.05 -11.55
CA PHE A 65 36.50 3.53 -12.92
C PHE A 65 37.71 4.42 -13.24
N GLN A 66 38.40 4.15 -14.35
CA GLN A 66 39.44 5.03 -14.90
C GLN A 66 38.89 5.77 -16.13
N PRO A 67 38.71 7.10 -16.07
CA PRO A 67 38.09 7.86 -17.15
C PRO A 67 39.02 7.91 -18.36
N SER A 68 38.70 7.11 -19.39
CA SER A 68 39.38 7.14 -20.69
C SER A 68 38.43 7.36 -21.87
N ALA A 69 37.12 7.32 -21.65
CA ALA A 69 36.07 7.43 -22.66
C ALA A 69 34.87 8.25 -22.14
N ASP A 70 34.09 8.81 -23.08
CA ASP A 70 32.85 9.55 -22.81
C ASP A 70 31.63 8.61 -22.57
N TYR A 71 31.79 7.32 -22.84
CA TYR A 71 30.75 6.31 -22.77
C TYR A 71 31.24 5.08 -22.00
N LEU A 72 30.31 4.40 -21.34
CA LEU A 72 30.58 3.21 -20.53
C LEU A 72 30.59 1.92 -21.39
N ASP A 73 29.86 1.91 -22.49
CA ASP A 73 29.65 0.75 -23.36
C ASP A 73 30.04 1.04 -24.82
N ALA A 74 30.38 -0.02 -25.56
CA ALA A 74 30.78 0.09 -26.96
C ALA A 74 29.66 0.59 -27.89
N GLU A 75 28.40 0.36 -27.52
CA GLU A 75 27.22 0.81 -28.26
C GLU A 75 26.89 2.29 -28.02
N GLN A 76 27.65 2.95 -27.12
CA GLN A 76 27.46 4.35 -26.74
C GLN A 76 26.07 4.66 -26.18
N ARG A 77 25.42 3.68 -25.53
CA ARG A 77 24.12 3.84 -24.88
C ARG A 77 24.23 4.67 -23.62
N TYR A 78 25.22 4.41 -22.78
CA TYR A 78 25.39 5.04 -21.47
C TYR A 78 26.48 6.11 -21.55
N GLN A 79 26.05 7.36 -21.71
CA GLN A 79 26.96 8.51 -21.72
C GLN A 79 27.32 8.90 -20.29
N ILE A 80 28.61 9.09 -20.01
CA ILE A 80 29.09 9.45 -18.67
C ILE A 80 28.80 10.93 -18.41
N LEU A 81 28.14 11.23 -17.28
CA LEU A 81 27.75 12.60 -16.90
C LEU A 81 28.65 13.16 -15.80
N GLN A 82 28.76 12.44 -14.69
CA GLN A 82 29.51 12.85 -13.50
C GLN A 82 30.18 11.62 -12.86
N SER A 83 31.33 11.84 -12.23
CA SER A 83 32.04 10.84 -11.41
C SER A 83 31.93 11.12 -9.91
N PRO A 84 30.74 11.02 -9.29
CA PRO A 84 30.70 10.88 -7.85
C PRO A 84 31.24 9.49 -7.48
N THR A 85 31.99 9.43 -6.40
CA THR A 85 32.20 8.20 -5.64
C THR A 85 31.07 8.08 -4.61
N PRO A 86 30.41 6.91 -4.47
CA PRO A 86 30.83 5.61 -4.98
C PRO A 86 30.22 5.17 -6.33
N LEU A 87 29.12 5.80 -6.79
CA LEU A 87 28.42 5.40 -8.02
C LEU A 87 28.59 6.42 -9.15
N LEU A 88 28.96 5.95 -10.34
CA LEU A 88 29.06 6.78 -11.53
C LEU A 88 27.65 7.13 -12.04
N GLN A 89 27.41 8.38 -12.43
CA GLN A 89 26.14 8.76 -13.06
C GLN A 89 26.27 8.76 -14.58
N VAL A 90 25.34 8.06 -15.24
CA VAL A 90 25.27 7.99 -16.70
C VAL A 90 23.90 8.42 -17.20
N LEU A 91 23.86 8.99 -18.39
CA LEU A 91 22.64 9.18 -19.17
C LEU A 91 22.37 7.91 -19.96
N ASP A 92 21.24 7.25 -19.70
CA ASP A 92 20.74 6.18 -20.57
C ASP A 92 20.10 6.81 -21.81
N ARG A 93 20.74 6.65 -22.96
CA ARG A 93 20.26 7.18 -24.25
C ARG A 93 19.21 6.30 -24.90
N ASN A 94 18.90 5.15 -24.32
CA ASN A 94 17.88 4.24 -24.83
C ASN A 94 17.06 3.58 -23.70
N PRO A 95 16.44 4.37 -22.81
CA PRO A 95 15.83 3.87 -21.57
C PRO A 95 14.57 3.02 -21.80
N LEU A 96 13.99 3.11 -22.99
CA LEU A 96 12.82 2.32 -23.38
C LEU A 96 13.18 0.93 -23.91
N LYS A 97 14.44 0.63 -24.18
CA LYS A 97 14.87 -0.72 -24.53
C LYS A 97 15.54 -1.34 -23.31
N PRO A 98 14.91 -2.31 -22.62
CA PRO A 98 15.60 -3.08 -21.60
C PRO A 98 16.84 -3.70 -22.24
N ALA A 99 17.94 -3.74 -21.49
CA ALA A 99 19.07 -4.53 -21.94
C ALA A 99 18.76 -6.00 -21.68
N ILE A 100 19.11 -6.85 -22.63
CA ILE A 100 19.00 -8.30 -22.45
C ILE A 100 20.22 -8.73 -21.62
N ILE A 101 19.97 -9.25 -20.42
CA ILE A 101 21.00 -9.76 -19.53
C ILE A 101 21.10 -11.27 -19.73
N ASP A 102 21.75 -11.70 -20.82
CA ASP A 102 21.85 -13.13 -21.17
C ASP A 102 22.72 -13.91 -20.19
N THR A 103 23.82 -13.31 -19.73
CA THR A 103 24.76 -13.89 -18.76
C THR A 103 25.11 -12.83 -17.71
N PRO A 104 24.27 -12.66 -16.67
CA PRO A 104 24.54 -11.67 -15.62
C PRO A 104 25.87 -12.00 -14.90
N PRO A 105 26.69 -10.98 -14.59
CA PRO A 105 27.80 -11.16 -13.66
C PRO A 105 27.27 -11.59 -12.28
N ALA A 106 28.10 -12.27 -11.48
CA ALA A 106 27.69 -12.79 -10.17
C ALA A 106 27.15 -11.69 -9.23
N SER A 107 27.70 -10.47 -9.34
CA SER A 107 27.24 -9.30 -8.58
C SER A 107 25.81 -8.84 -8.92
N ALA A 108 25.26 -9.23 -10.06
CA ALA A 108 23.89 -8.90 -10.47
C ALA A 108 22.84 -9.89 -9.95
N LEU A 109 23.23 -11.12 -9.60
CA LEU A 109 22.29 -12.17 -9.16
C LEU A 109 21.46 -11.76 -7.94
N PRO A 110 22.04 -11.16 -6.88
CA PRO A 110 21.25 -10.77 -5.69
C PRO A 110 20.16 -9.75 -6.02
N TYR A 111 20.40 -8.86 -6.98
CA TYR A 111 19.36 -7.93 -7.44
C TYR A 111 18.20 -8.66 -8.09
N LEU A 112 18.48 -9.60 -8.99
CA LEU A 112 17.46 -10.37 -9.72
C LEU A 112 16.68 -11.32 -8.80
N GLU A 113 17.36 -11.94 -7.83
CA GLU A 113 16.75 -12.91 -6.92
C GLU A 113 15.95 -12.25 -5.78
N LEU A 114 16.39 -11.09 -5.31
CA LEU A 114 15.73 -10.36 -4.21
C LEU A 114 14.69 -9.34 -4.69
N GLU A 115 14.68 -8.97 -5.98
CA GLU A 115 13.74 -7.99 -6.55
C GLU A 115 12.27 -8.25 -6.18
N PRO A 116 11.72 -9.48 -6.28
CA PRO A 116 10.31 -9.73 -5.96
C PRO A 116 9.94 -9.42 -4.50
N TYR A 117 10.92 -9.44 -3.60
CA TYR A 117 10.71 -9.27 -2.16
C TYR A 117 11.10 -7.88 -1.67
N LEU A 118 12.08 -7.24 -2.33
CA LEU A 118 12.72 -6.01 -1.88
C LEU A 118 12.72 -4.89 -2.95
N ASN A 119 11.82 -4.92 -3.94
CA ASN A 119 11.79 -3.98 -5.08
C ASN A 119 11.79 -2.49 -4.70
N GLN A 120 11.27 -2.11 -3.53
CA GLN A 120 11.30 -0.73 -3.07
C GLN A 120 12.56 -0.39 -2.28
N ILE A 121 13.14 -1.37 -1.59
CA ILE A 121 14.34 -1.16 -0.79
C ILE A 121 15.60 -1.23 -1.66
N LEU A 122 15.66 -2.14 -2.62
CA LEU A 122 16.78 -2.27 -3.56
C LEU A 122 16.54 -1.46 -4.83
N PRO A 123 17.57 -0.83 -5.42
CA PRO A 123 17.44 -0.17 -6.71
C PRO A 123 17.22 -1.20 -7.82
N LEU A 124 16.33 -0.88 -8.76
CA LEU A 124 16.09 -1.72 -9.93
C LEU A 124 17.35 -1.89 -10.77
N LEU A 125 17.59 -3.11 -11.27
CA LEU A 125 18.68 -3.45 -12.18
C LEU A 125 18.22 -3.31 -13.63
N PHE A 126 18.79 -2.36 -14.37
CA PHE A 126 18.43 -2.10 -15.77
C PHE A 126 19.33 -2.82 -16.78
N ASN A 127 20.58 -3.08 -16.41
CA ASN A 127 21.54 -3.80 -17.23
C ASN A 127 22.70 -4.29 -16.38
N ALA A 128 23.33 -5.38 -16.78
CA ALA A 128 24.59 -5.83 -16.19
C ALA A 128 25.43 -6.61 -17.21
N TRP A 129 26.74 -6.38 -17.21
CA TRP A 129 27.67 -7.16 -18.02
C TRP A 129 29.05 -7.21 -17.36
N GLN A 130 29.91 -8.05 -17.91
CA GLN A 130 31.30 -8.16 -17.51
C GLN A 130 32.20 -7.59 -18.63
N ASP A 131 33.07 -6.65 -18.28
CA ASP A 131 34.13 -6.14 -19.15
C ASP A 131 35.50 -6.58 -18.61
N GLY A 132 36.06 -7.63 -19.22
CA GLY A 132 37.26 -8.28 -18.73
C GLY A 132 37.06 -8.91 -17.34
N ALA A 133 37.64 -8.30 -16.30
CA ALA A 133 37.51 -8.73 -14.90
C ALA A 133 36.66 -7.76 -14.06
N GLN A 134 36.03 -6.77 -14.71
CA GLN A 134 35.20 -5.76 -14.07
C GLN A 134 33.73 -6.10 -14.32
N ASP A 135 32.96 -6.16 -13.26
CA ASP A 135 31.50 -6.31 -13.35
C ASP A 135 30.90 -4.91 -13.35
N ILE A 136 29.95 -4.66 -14.25
CA ILE A 136 29.32 -3.36 -14.44
C ILE A 136 27.81 -3.54 -14.31
N LEU A 137 27.20 -2.76 -13.41
CA LEU A 137 25.78 -2.82 -13.08
C LEU A 137 25.17 -1.45 -13.27
N VAL A 138 24.10 -1.37 -14.06
CA VAL A 138 23.33 -0.15 -14.29
C VAL A 138 22.06 -0.23 -13.46
N LEU A 139 21.98 0.64 -12.46
CA LEU A 139 20.96 0.66 -11.42
C LEU A 139 20.06 1.89 -11.53
N GLU A 140 18.91 1.82 -10.86
CA GLU A 140 18.11 3.00 -10.53
C GLU A 140 18.96 4.09 -9.84
N GLU A 141 18.76 5.34 -10.24
CA GLU A 141 19.44 6.48 -9.63
C GLU A 141 18.68 6.88 -8.35
N ARG A 142 19.34 6.76 -7.19
CA ARG A 142 18.74 7.06 -5.88
C ARG A 142 19.53 8.10 -5.07
N SER A 143 20.55 8.77 -5.64
CA SER A 143 21.36 9.73 -4.88
C SER A 143 20.60 10.99 -4.47
N HIS A 144 19.47 11.27 -5.13
CA HIS A 144 18.57 12.36 -4.80
C HIS A 144 17.72 12.09 -3.53
N TYR A 145 17.62 10.83 -3.09
CA TYR A 145 16.95 10.48 -1.84
C TYR A 145 17.73 10.99 -0.62
N THR A 146 17.00 11.30 0.46
CA THR A 146 17.63 11.88 1.65
C THR A 146 18.41 10.79 2.38
N MET A 147 19.71 11.00 2.68
CA MET A 147 20.43 10.03 3.52
C MET A 147 19.80 9.96 4.91
N LEU A 148 19.64 8.77 5.47
CA LEU A 148 19.11 8.57 6.82
C LEU A 148 19.91 9.38 7.86
N SER A 149 21.24 9.35 7.74
CA SER A 149 22.14 10.11 8.61
C SER A 149 21.94 11.63 8.51
N ASN A 150 21.64 12.15 7.32
CA ASN A 150 21.32 13.57 7.12
C ASN A 150 19.94 13.90 7.69
N PHE A 151 18.96 13.03 7.47
CA PHE A 151 17.62 13.18 8.06
C PHE A 151 17.71 13.31 9.58
N PHE A 152 18.53 12.49 10.25
CA PHE A 152 18.72 12.55 11.70
C PHE A 152 19.36 13.86 12.15
N LYS A 153 20.34 14.38 11.40
CA LYS A 153 21.01 15.66 11.69
C LYS A 153 20.08 16.87 11.55
N THR A 154 19.20 16.85 10.54
CA THR A 154 18.36 17.99 10.18
C THR A 154 17.02 18.00 10.91
N SER A 155 16.52 16.82 11.31
CA SER A 155 15.26 16.70 12.04
C SER A 155 15.40 17.25 13.46
N ARG A 156 14.39 18.01 13.92
CA ARG A 156 14.42 18.54 15.30
C ARG A 156 14.14 17.45 16.33
N SER A 157 13.26 16.51 15.99
CA SER A 157 12.98 15.32 16.77
C SER A 157 12.59 14.18 15.83
N VAL A 158 12.88 12.94 16.23
CA VAL A 158 12.51 11.73 15.50
C VAL A 158 11.89 10.76 16.53
N PRO A 159 10.64 10.34 16.39
CA PRO A 159 10.03 9.47 17.40
C PRO A 159 10.74 8.12 17.55
N THR A 160 10.87 7.62 18.79
CA THR A 160 11.55 6.35 19.08
C THR A 160 10.94 5.19 18.30
N LEU A 161 9.62 5.12 18.15
CA LEU A 161 8.95 4.06 17.39
C LEU A 161 9.31 4.09 15.88
N GLN A 162 9.53 5.27 15.29
CA GLN A 162 10.02 5.37 13.91
C GLN A 162 11.46 4.87 13.79
N ILE A 163 12.31 5.20 14.77
CA ILE A 163 13.68 4.69 14.84
C ILE A 163 13.67 3.16 14.95
N LEU A 164 12.84 2.62 15.84
CA LEU A 164 12.70 1.17 16.02
C LEU A 164 12.18 0.49 14.75
N HIS A 165 11.28 1.14 14.00
CA HIS A 165 10.81 0.63 12.72
C HIS A 165 11.93 0.54 11.68
N TRP A 166 12.71 1.61 11.48
CA TRP A 166 13.87 1.53 10.58
C TRP A 166 14.91 0.50 11.06
N PHE A 167 15.10 0.34 12.37
CA PHE A 167 15.96 -0.71 12.91
C PHE A 167 15.41 -2.10 12.62
N TYR A 168 14.09 -2.29 12.69
CA TYR A 168 13.44 -3.54 12.31
C TYR A 168 13.59 -3.84 10.82
N GLU A 169 13.36 -2.85 9.95
CA GLU A 169 13.58 -2.97 8.51
C GLU A 169 15.04 -3.34 8.20
N MET A 170 16.01 -2.76 8.92
CA MET A 170 17.43 -3.16 8.80
C MET A 170 17.67 -4.61 9.19
N LEU A 171 16.92 -5.19 10.14
CA LEU A 171 17.07 -6.61 10.49
C LEU A 171 16.48 -7.54 9.45
N ASP A 172 15.32 -7.18 8.89
CA ASP A 172 14.71 -7.95 7.81
C ASP A 172 15.62 -7.94 6.57
N LEU A 173 16.24 -6.80 6.27
CA LEU A 173 17.26 -6.71 5.24
C LEU A 173 18.53 -7.48 5.60
N TRP A 174 18.95 -7.48 6.86
CA TRP A 174 20.14 -8.22 7.27
C TRP A 174 19.95 -9.72 6.99
N GLU A 175 18.81 -10.27 7.41
CA GLU A 175 18.45 -11.68 7.20
C GLU A 175 18.40 -12.02 5.70
N ALA A 176 17.84 -11.14 4.87
CA ALA A 176 17.77 -11.35 3.42
C ALA A 176 19.14 -11.26 2.72
N LEU A 177 20.05 -10.42 3.21
CA LEU A 177 21.36 -10.15 2.58
C LEU A 177 22.49 -11.07 3.08
N GLU A 178 22.35 -11.67 4.26
CA GLU A 178 23.36 -12.54 4.87
C GLU A 178 23.74 -13.75 3.98
N PRO A 179 22.79 -14.48 3.36
CA PRO A 179 23.12 -15.59 2.46
C PRO A 179 23.97 -15.20 1.24
N TYR A 180 23.95 -13.91 0.86
CA TYR A 180 24.66 -13.37 -0.28
C TYR A 180 25.98 -12.68 0.08
N HIS A 181 26.35 -12.64 1.37
CA HIS A 181 27.50 -11.88 1.87
C HIS A 181 27.44 -10.39 1.50
N LEU A 182 26.27 -9.78 1.74
CA LEU A 182 25.98 -8.38 1.40
C LEU A 182 25.56 -7.52 2.59
N CYS A 183 25.73 -7.99 3.83
CA CYS A 183 25.31 -7.24 5.02
C CYS A 183 26.06 -5.90 5.19
N GLN A 184 27.23 -5.74 4.54
CA GLN A 184 27.96 -4.46 4.50
C GLN A 184 27.10 -3.33 3.91
N SER A 185 26.14 -3.65 3.03
CA SER A 185 25.20 -2.69 2.45
C SER A 185 24.44 -1.87 3.49
N LEU A 186 24.16 -2.46 4.66
CA LEU A 186 23.46 -1.79 5.75
C LEU A 186 24.38 -0.95 6.64
N LEU A 187 25.68 -1.21 6.61
CA LEU A 187 26.65 -0.62 7.53
C LEU A 187 27.24 0.70 7.04
N GLU A 188 27.03 1.05 5.77
CA GLU A 188 27.53 2.27 5.16
C GLU A 188 26.49 3.40 5.29
N PRO A 189 26.73 4.47 6.11
CA PRO A 189 25.74 5.50 6.35
C PRO A 189 25.32 6.32 5.12
N TYR A 190 26.17 6.34 4.09
CA TYR A 190 25.85 6.97 2.82
C TYR A 190 24.94 6.09 1.96
N ASN A 191 24.88 4.78 2.18
CA ASN A 191 24.08 3.86 1.39
C ASN A 191 22.62 3.79 1.88
N LEU A 192 22.38 4.16 3.15
CA LEU A 192 21.05 4.23 3.75
C LEU A 192 20.33 5.52 3.34
N ARG A 193 19.26 5.36 2.55
CA ARG A 193 18.44 6.42 1.98
C ARG A 193 17.01 6.33 2.52
N LEU A 194 16.30 7.46 2.47
CA LEU A 194 14.87 7.56 2.71
C LEU A 194 14.22 8.09 1.43
N ASP A 195 13.24 7.37 0.93
CA ASP A 195 12.42 7.83 -0.19
C ASP A 195 11.46 8.97 0.23
N GLU A 196 10.55 9.34 -0.66
CA GLU A 196 9.55 10.39 -0.41
C GLU A 196 8.53 10.04 0.68
N ASP A 197 8.30 8.75 0.92
CA ASP A 197 7.40 8.21 1.95
C ASP A 197 8.15 7.95 3.28
N GLN A 198 9.46 8.22 3.34
CA GLN A 198 10.36 7.94 4.47
C GLN A 198 10.57 6.44 4.74
N LEU A 199 10.40 5.61 3.71
CA LEU A 199 10.76 4.20 3.74
C LEU A 199 12.27 4.04 3.58
N LEU A 200 12.84 3.08 4.32
CA LEU A 200 14.27 2.80 4.23
C LEU A 200 14.62 2.15 2.89
N CYS A 201 15.57 2.74 2.19
CA CYS A 201 16.06 2.28 0.89
C CYS A 201 17.59 2.16 0.88
N LEU A 202 18.11 1.32 0.00
CA LEU A 202 19.54 1.21 -0.31
C LEU A 202 19.85 1.90 -1.65
N GLU A 203 21.03 2.50 -1.74
CA GLU A 203 21.53 3.07 -3.00
C GLU A 203 22.17 2.00 -3.90
N HIS A 204 22.82 0.99 -3.30
CA HIS A 204 23.30 -0.22 -3.98
C HIS A 204 23.66 -1.32 -2.96
N LEU A 205 23.97 -2.52 -3.46
CA LEU A 205 24.48 -3.64 -2.69
C LEU A 205 26.01 -3.57 -2.63
N ILE A 206 26.56 -3.78 -1.44
CA ILE A 206 27.98 -3.64 -1.14
C ILE A 206 28.51 -5.02 -0.70
N PRO A 207 29.43 -5.61 -1.46
CA PRO A 207 30.11 -6.85 -1.07
C PRO A 207 30.82 -6.70 0.26
N GLU A 208 30.83 -7.78 1.05
CA GLU A 208 31.54 -7.81 2.31
C GLU A 208 33.06 -7.59 2.15
N SER A 209 33.63 -6.89 3.13
CA SER A 209 35.08 -6.76 3.25
C SER A 209 35.72 -8.07 3.74
N VAL A 210 37.04 -8.09 3.92
CA VAL A 210 37.78 -9.27 4.40
C VAL A 210 37.22 -9.82 5.73
N THR A 211 36.61 -8.97 6.55
CA THR A 211 35.93 -9.37 7.79
C THR A 211 34.42 -9.31 7.62
N ALA A 212 33.75 -10.43 7.88
CA ALA A 212 32.29 -10.53 7.83
C ALA A 212 31.64 -9.56 8.84
N PRO A 213 30.63 -8.78 8.42
CA PRO A 213 29.77 -8.00 9.30
C PRO A 213 29.19 -8.82 10.44
N THR A 214 28.93 -8.17 11.56
CA THR A 214 28.30 -8.78 12.74
C THR A 214 27.31 -7.79 13.34
N LEU A 215 26.41 -8.27 14.21
CA LEU A 215 25.44 -7.41 14.88
C LEU A 215 26.07 -6.30 15.73
N LYS A 216 27.32 -6.48 16.18
CA LYS A 216 28.12 -5.42 16.81
C LYS A 216 28.38 -4.24 15.86
N HIS A 217 28.67 -4.52 14.60
CA HIS A 217 28.85 -3.48 13.58
C HIS A 217 27.54 -2.71 13.36
N LEU A 218 26.40 -3.42 13.36
CA LEU A 218 25.07 -2.81 13.29
C LEU A 218 24.80 -1.91 14.51
N GLY A 219 25.11 -2.39 15.72
CA GLY A 219 25.04 -1.56 16.93
C GLY A 219 25.94 -0.32 16.88
N THR A 220 27.13 -0.44 16.26
CA THR A 220 28.04 0.71 16.05
C THR A 220 27.46 1.74 15.09
N LEU A 221 26.85 1.29 13.99
CA LEU A 221 26.12 2.15 13.06
C LEU A 221 24.96 2.85 13.76
N TRP A 222 24.12 2.11 14.48
CA TRP A 222 22.96 2.66 15.20
C TRP A 222 23.39 3.71 16.22
N GLN A 223 24.44 3.45 16.99
CA GLN A 223 25.03 4.46 17.89
C GLN A 223 25.44 5.72 17.13
N THR A 224 26.06 5.55 15.96
CA THR A 224 26.53 6.66 15.12
C THR A 224 25.35 7.47 14.58
N LEU A 225 24.30 6.82 14.08
CA LEU A 225 23.07 7.46 13.60
C LEU A 225 22.40 8.24 14.75
N LEU A 226 22.17 7.59 15.89
CA LEU A 226 21.51 8.21 17.03
C LEU A 226 22.31 9.37 17.62
N SER A 227 23.65 9.34 17.57
CA SER A 227 24.48 10.47 18.02
C SER A 227 24.29 11.73 17.18
N GLN A 228 23.71 11.62 15.98
CA GLN A 228 23.37 12.77 15.14
C GLN A 228 22.06 13.46 15.55
N LEU A 229 21.21 12.77 16.33
CA LEU A 229 19.95 13.34 16.80
C LEU A 229 20.22 14.38 17.88
N ARG A 230 19.46 15.48 17.85
CA ARG A 230 19.56 16.55 18.86
C ARG A 230 18.84 16.22 20.17
N GLN A 231 18.03 15.16 20.17
CA GLN A 231 17.27 14.70 21.32
C GLN A 231 17.99 13.55 22.04
N THR A 232 17.78 13.45 23.35
CA THR A 232 18.21 12.29 24.14
C THR A 232 17.28 11.10 23.87
N GLN A 233 17.84 9.94 23.53
CA GLN A 233 17.07 8.71 23.33
C GLN A 233 16.78 8.01 24.67
N SER A 234 15.85 7.06 24.67
CA SER A 234 15.52 6.28 25.86
C SER A 234 16.73 5.50 26.39
N ALA A 235 16.76 5.27 27.71
CA ALA A 235 17.81 4.47 28.35
C ALA A 235 17.85 3.05 27.78
N SER A 236 16.68 2.45 27.52
CA SER A 236 16.55 1.10 26.97
C SER A 236 17.16 0.96 25.56
N LEU A 237 17.08 2.02 24.73
CA LEU A 237 17.70 1.99 23.39
C LEU A 237 19.23 2.07 23.49
N HIS A 238 19.77 2.86 24.42
CA HIS A 238 21.20 2.90 24.69
C HIS A 238 21.72 1.57 25.27
N GLU A 239 20.95 0.94 26.16
CA GLU A 239 21.28 -0.38 26.72
C GLU A 239 21.31 -1.46 25.63
N LEU A 240 20.31 -1.47 24.73
CA LEU A 240 20.31 -2.38 23.58
C LEU A 240 21.57 -2.24 22.72
N ILE A 241 21.97 -1.01 22.44
CA ILE A 241 23.17 -0.73 21.65
C ILE A 241 24.44 -1.15 22.39
N ALA A 242 24.51 -0.92 23.70
CA ALA A 242 25.62 -1.39 24.52
C ALA A 242 25.71 -2.93 24.53
N ASP A 243 24.56 -3.61 24.58
CA ASP A 243 24.48 -5.08 24.53
C ASP A 243 24.95 -5.62 23.17
N LEU A 244 24.65 -4.93 22.06
CA LEU A 244 25.21 -5.26 20.75
C LEU A 244 26.72 -5.03 20.70
N GLN A 245 27.21 -3.93 21.27
CA GLN A 245 28.63 -3.59 21.27
C GLN A 245 29.48 -4.52 22.13
N THR A 246 28.91 -5.02 23.21
CA THR A 246 29.52 -6.01 24.11
C THR A 246 29.35 -7.45 23.63
N GLU A 247 28.69 -7.66 22.48
CA GLU A 247 28.40 -8.99 21.90
C GLU A 247 27.54 -9.87 22.82
N SER A 248 26.71 -9.25 23.67
CA SER A 248 25.72 -9.93 24.50
C SER A 248 24.51 -10.42 23.69
N ILE A 249 24.27 -9.79 22.52
CA ILE A 249 23.25 -10.18 21.55
C ILE A 249 23.95 -10.71 20.30
N LEU A 250 23.83 -12.02 20.08
CA LEU A 250 24.50 -12.72 18.99
C LEU A 250 23.56 -13.19 17.87
N THR A 251 22.24 -13.21 18.12
CA THR A 251 21.24 -13.69 17.16
C THR A 251 20.25 -12.59 16.79
N LEU A 252 19.77 -12.64 15.54
CA LEU A 252 18.74 -11.73 15.04
C LEU A 252 17.45 -11.84 15.87
N ASP A 253 17.05 -13.05 16.27
CA ASP A 253 15.84 -13.26 17.08
C ASP A 253 15.91 -12.59 18.44
N HIS A 254 17.07 -12.67 19.12
CA HIS A 254 17.26 -12.00 20.40
C HIS A 254 17.20 -10.48 20.22
N LEU A 255 17.83 -9.95 19.15
CA LEU A 255 17.79 -8.53 18.82
C LEU A 255 16.36 -8.06 18.51
N ARG A 256 15.61 -8.81 17.68
CA ARG A 256 14.20 -8.57 17.40
C ARG A 256 13.38 -8.55 18.69
N SER A 257 13.54 -9.54 19.55
CA SER A 257 12.82 -9.60 20.84
C SER A 257 13.10 -8.38 21.72
N ARG A 258 14.33 -7.86 21.73
CA ARG A 258 14.68 -6.65 22.49
C ARG A 258 14.07 -5.40 21.89
N LEU A 259 14.11 -5.22 20.56
CA LEU A 259 13.43 -4.11 19.90
C LEU A 259 11.92 -4.13 20.18
N LYS A 260 11.31 -5.33 20.13
CA LYS A 260 9.89 -5.55 20.47
C LYS A 260 9.58 -5.12 21.91
N ALA A 261 10.41 -5.51 22.88
CA ALA A 261 10.25 -5.12 24.28
C ALA A 261 10.39 -3.59 24.48
N ILE A 262 11.34 -2.95 23.79
CA ILE A 262 11.49 -1.49 23.84
C ILE A 262 10.28 -0.81 23.22
N ALA A 263 9.76 -1.29 22.10
CA ALA A 263 8.55 -0.75 21.48
C ALA A 263 7.36 -0.83 22.46
N HIS A 264 7.15 -1.98 23.09
CA HIS A 264 6.08 -2.18 24.07
C HIS A 264 6.23 -1.31 25.33
N ASN A 265 7.44 -1.22 25.89
CA ASN A 265 7.70 -0.37 27.07
C ASN A 265 7.61 1.11 26.72
N THR A 266 8.06 1.50 25.53
CA THR A 266 7.88 2.86 25.01
C THR A 266 6.39 3.17 24.88
N GLN A 267 5.52 2.19 24.64
CA GLN A 267 4.06 2.38 24.67
C GLN A 267 3.51 2.47 26.11
N ALA A 268 4.11 1.78 27.09
CA ALA A 268 3.66 1.73 28.48
C ALA A 268 4.12 2.91 29.37
N ASP A 269 5.35 3.43 29.20
CA ASP A 269 5.89 4.55 29.99
C ASP A 269 5.08 5.86 29.82
N PHE A 270 4.30 5.97 28.74
CA PHE A 270 3.37 7.09 28.53
C PHE A 270 2.09 7.00 29.39
N THR A 271 1.71 5.82 29.88
CA THR A 271 0.51 5.65 30.75
C THR A 271 0.76 6.00 32.22
N ASP A 272 1.99 5.87 32.73
CA ASP A 272 2.31 6.17 34.14
C ASP A 272 2.72 7.63 34.38
N SER A 273 3.06 8.38 33.32
CA SER A 273 3.56 9.75 33.42
C SER A 273 2.47 10.82 33.61
N GLU A 274 1.18 10.49 33.36
CA GLU A 274 0.04 11.42 33.49
C GLU A 274 -0.63 11.41 34.88
N ILE A 275 -0.18 10.56 35.82
CA ILE A 275 -0.79 10.47 37.16
C ILE A 275 -0.13 11.44 38.18
N MET A 276 0.89 12.22 37.80
CA MET A 276 1.60 13.10 38.75
C MET A 276 1.47 14.59 38.44
N SER A 277 0.29 15.16 38.65
CA SER A 277 0.16 16.56 39.10
C SER A 277 -1.22 16.91 39.67
N ASP A 278 -1.40 16.76 40.98
CA ASP A 278 -2.26 17.68 41.75
C ASP A 278 -1.81 17.74 43.24
N PRO A 279 -1.42 18.92 43.78
CA PRO A 279 -1.06 19.08 45.18
C PRO A 279 -2.15 19.85 45.94
N HIS A 280 -3.20 19.18 46.41
CA HIS A 280 -4.06 19.71 47.48
C HIS A 280 -4.59 18.62 48.41
N SER A 281 -3.91 18.49 49.56
CA SER A 281 -4.31 17.84 50.82
C SER A 281 -5.68 18.38 51.36
N PRO A 282 -6.34 17.83 52.42
CA PRO A 282 -5.69 17.09 53.52
C PRO A 282 -6.49 16.05 54.38
N VAL A 283 -5.71 15.33 55.20
CA VAL A 283 -5.94 14.79 56.58
C VAL A 283 -6.64 13.43 56.81
N ASP A 284 -5.83 12.52 57.38
CA ASP A 284 -5.98 11.47 58.41
C ASP A 284 -7.23 10.57 58.50
N PHE A 285 -7.02 9.24 58.44
CA PHE A 285 -6.80 8.35 59.61
C PHE A 285 -6.91 6.88 59.15
N LEU A 286 -5.85 6.09 59.32
CA LEU A 286 -5.90 4.62 59.24
C LEU A 286 -6.10 4.05 60.65
N GLN A 287 -7.05 3.12 60.79
CA GLN A 287 -7.06 2.11 61.83
C GLN A 287 -7.24 0.73 61.21
N ASP A 288 -6.42 -0.18 61.72
CA ASP A 288 -6.19 -1.58 61.40
C ASP A 288 -7.41 -2.52 61.31
N SER A 289 -7.23 -3.58 60.51
CA SER A 289 -7.26 -5.02 60.90
C SER A 289 -8.17 -5.97 60.09
N SER A 290 -7.49 -6.95 59.47
CA SER A 290 -7.77 -8.41 59.43
C SER A 290 -9.14 -8.95 58.97
N THR A 291 -9.17 -9.85 57.97
CA THR A 291 -9.24 -11.33 58.12
C THR A 291 -9.60 -12.08 56.82
N ALA A 292 -8.88 -13.19 56.63
CA ALA A 292 -9.02 -14.39 55.79
C ALA A 292 -10.29 -14.72 54.93
N GLU A 293 -10.02 -15.09 53.66
CA GLU A 293 -10.45 -16.25 52.81
C GLU A 293 -11.53 -17.28 53.28
N PRO A 294 -12.17 -18.13 52.41
CA PRO A 294 -11.61 -18.77 51.18
C PRO A 294 -12.51 -19.15 49.96
N SER A 295 -11.81 -19.44 48.84
CA SER A 295 -11.95 -20.48 47.77
C SER A 295 -13.28 -20.85 47.07
N GLU A 296 -13.23 -20.93 45.72
CA GLU A 296 -13.39 -22.19 44.95
C GLU A 296 -12.87 -22.06 43.49
N MET A 297 -12.29 -23.15 42.95
CA MET A 297 -11.53 -23.26 41.69
C MET A 297 -12.40 -23.55 40.44
N PRO A 298 -11.79 -23.54 39.23
CA PRO A 298 -12.14 -24.56 38.24
C PRO A 298 -10.94 -25.35 37.65
N VAL A 299 -11.18 -26.66 37.66
CA VAL A 299 -10.73 -27.82 36.87
C VAL A 299 -9.82 -27.59 35.64
N THR A 300 -8.73 -28.33 35.63
CA THR A 300 -7.80 -28.62 34.52
C THR A 300 -8.30 -29.75 33.62
N LEU A 301 -8.09 -29.61 32.30
CA LEU A 301 -8.01 -30.71 31.34
C LEU A 301 -6.67 -30.61 30.59
N ILE A 302 -5.87 -31.68 30.66
CA ILE A 302 -4.60 -31.88 29.95
C ILE A 302 -4.81 -32.99 28.93
N GLY A 303 -4.27 -32.79 27.72
CA GLY A 303 -4.03 -33.77 26.66
C GLY A 303 -4.04 -33.04 25.31
N GLU A 304 -3.12 -33.19 24.38
CA GLU A 304 -1.93 -34.02 24.20
C GLU A 304 -1.01 -33.26 23.21
N SER A 305 0.28 -33.62 23.20
CA SER A 305 1.29 -33.13 22.28
C SER A 305 1.04 -33.55 20.82
N SER A 306 1.06 -32.60 19.90
CA SER A 306 1.51 -32.82 18.53
C SER A 306 2.32 -31.61 18.07
N ALA A 307 3.48 -31.89 17.47
CA ALA A 307 4.36 -30.92 16.88
C ALA A 307 3.69 -30.27 15.67
N ASP A 308 3.66 -28.94 15.65
CA ASP A 308 3.70 -28.13 14.44
C ASP A 308 4.69 -26.98 14.70
N GLN A 309 5.63 -26.84 13.77
CA GLN A 309 6.62 -25.78 13.70
C GLN A 309 5.97 -24.50 13.18
N ASP A 310 6.52 -23.37 13.61
CA ASP A 310 6.44 -22.05 12.99
C ASP A 310 5.07 -21.40 12.82
N ASP A 311 4.62 -20.72 13.87
CA ASP A 311 3.92 -19.44 13.73
C ASP A 311 4.40 -18.51 14.85
N MET A 312 5.49 -17.79 14.60
CA MET A 312 5.93 -16.72 15.48
C MET A 312 4.97 -15.53 15.34
N PRO A 313 4.45 -14.96 16.45
CA PRO A 313 3.58 -13.79 16.34
C PRO A 313 4.36 -12.60 15.76
N THR A 314 4.00 -12.22 14.53
CA THR A 314 4.33 -10.93 13.92
C THR A 314 3.77 -9.84 14.85
N ILE A 315 4.62 -8.92 15.30
CA ILE A 315 4.10 -7.74 15.99
C ILE A 315 3.44 -6.85 14.94
N VAL A 316 2.13 -6.67 15.08
CA VAL A 316 1.42 -5.57 14.43
C VAL A 316 1.67 -4.35 15.32
N LEU A 317 2.62 -3.50 14.93
CA LEU A 317 2.71 -2.17 15.53
C LEU A 317 1.39 -1.46 15.21
N PRO A 318 0.74 -0.78 16.18
CA PRO A 318 -0.45 0.00 15.86
C PRO A 318 -0.06 0.96 14.74
N MET A 319 -0.77 0.95 13.62
CA MET A 319 -0.46 1.80 12.48
C MET A 319 -1.30 3.08 12.56
N GLN A 320 -0.79 4.16 12.00
CA GLN A 320 -1.55 5.39 11.77
C GLN A 320 -1.55 5.70 10.28
N LEU A 321 -2.61 6.35 9.84
CA LEU A 321 -2.73 6.84 8.48
C LEU A 321 -1.68 7.94 8.23
N PHE A 322 -0.90 7.79 7.17
CA PHE A 322 0.10 8.77 6.73
C PHE A 322 -0.39 9.62 5.56
N SER A 323 -1.14 8.99 4.66
CA SER A 323 -1.89 9.66 3.60
C SER A 323 -3.07 8.80 3.15
N LEU A 324 -4.10 9.48 2.68
CA LEU A 324 -5.25 8.89 2.02
C LEU A 324 -5.50 9.67 0.74
N GLU A 325 -5.63 8.95 -0.36
CA GLU A 325 -6.05 9.49 -1.65
C GLU A 325 -7.14 8.59 -2.21
N ASP A 326 -8.10 9.19 -2.88
CA ASP A 326 -9.19 8.47 -3.53
C ASP A 326 -9.43 9.02 -4.94
N ALA A 327 -9.89 8.13 -5.83
CA ALA A 327 -10.29 8.49 -7.18
C ALA A 327 -11.41 7.55 -7.63
N GLY A 328 -12.45 8.10 -8.25
CA GLY A 328 -13.58 7.34 -8.77
C GLY A 328 -13.86 7.69 -10.22
N ARG A 329 -14.19 6.70 -11.04
CA ARG A 329 -14.60 6.91 -12.42
C ARG A 329 -15.66 5.90 -12.82
N THR A 330 -16.57 6.35 -13.67
CA THR A 330 -17.57 5.52 -14.33
C THR A 330 -17.58 5.81 -15.83
N ASP A 331 -17.88 4.81 -16.63
CA ASP A 331 -18.03 4.89 -18.07
C ASP A 331 -19.21 4.03 -18.53
N ILE A 332 -19.90 4.50 -19.56
CA ILE A 332 -21.07 3.83 -20.13
C ILE A 332 -20.73 2.47 -20.75
N GLY A 333 -19.46 2.22 -21.11
CA GLY A 333 -19.10 1.04 -21.89
C GLY A 333 -19.20 1.30 -23.39
N ARG A 334 -18.78 0.32 -24.20
CA ARG A 334 -18.78 0.44 -25.67
C ARG A 334 -20.10 0.06 -26.32
N GLN A 335 -20.96 -0.70 -25.64
CA GLN A 335 -22.16 -1.31 -26.25
C GLN A 335 -23.48 -0.97 -25.53
N ARG A 336 -23.45 -0.16 -24.45
CA ARG A 336 -24.66 0.31 -23.76
C ARG A 336 -25.07 1.71 -24.23
N ASP A 337 -26.36 2.01 -24.14
CA ASP A 337 -26.94 3.32 -24.48
C ASP A 337 -27.07 4.26 -23.26
N HIS A 338 -27.04 3.70 -22.06
CA HIS A 338 -27.14 4.42 -20.79
C HIS A 338 -26.18 3.83 -19.76
N ASN A 339 -25.80 4.65 -18.78
CA ASN A 339 -25.03 4.23 -17.63
C ASN A 339 -25.97 4.05 -16.43
N GLU A 340 -26.15 2.82 -15.99
CA GLU A 340 -26.96 2.44 -14.82
C GLU A 340 -26.13 2.31 -13.56
N ASP A 341 -24.80 2.34 -13.66
CA ASP A 341 -23.90 2.44 -12.52
C ASP A 341 -23.96 3.83 -11.88
N CYS A 342 -23.85 3.87 -10.56
CA CYS A 342 -23.64 5.08 -9.80
C CYS A 342 -22.60 4.84 -8.71
N PHE A 343 -21.77 5.85 -8.46
CA PHE A 343 -20.82 5.81 -7.37
C PHE A 343 -20.83 7.12 -6.59
N GLY A 344 -20.47 7.05 -5.30
CA GLY A 344 -20.36 8.19 -4.41
C GLY A 344 -19.07 8.13 -3.60
N ILE A 345 -18.38 9.26 -3.52
CA ILE A 345 -17.20 9.46 -2.66
C ILE A 345 -17.48 10.66 -1.75
N ASP A 346 -17.35 10.46 -0.44
CA ASP A 346 -17.42 11.52 0.56
C ASP A 346 -16.29 11.30 1.58
N THR A 347 -15.20 12.04 1.42
CA THR A 347 -13.98 11.91 2.23
C THR A 347 -13.69 13.21 2.97
N GLN A 348 -13.45 13.11 4.28
CA GLN A 348 -12.92 14.19 5.12
C GLN A 348 -11.52 13.83 5.57
N ILE A 349 -10.55 14.71 5.34
CA ILE A 349 -9.16 14.53 5.74
C ILE A 349 -8.72 15.74 6.55
N ASP A 350 -8.46 15.52 7.84
CA ASP A 350 -7.89 16.49 8.75
C ASP A 350 -6.38 16.25 8.86
N LYS A 351 -5.60 17.20 8.33
CA LYS A 351 -4.15 17.09 8.25
C LYS A 351 -3.46 18.21 9.03
N VAL A 352 -2.63 17.82 10.00
CA VAL A 352 -1.73 18.72 10.72
C VAL A 352 -0.30 18.41 10.31
N GLN A 353 0.37 19.37 9.65
CA GLN A 353 1.76 19.22 9.22
C GLN A 353 2.65 20.29 9.82
N THR A 354 3.71 19.86 10.50
CA THR A 354 4.81 20.67 11.01
C THR A 354 6.13 20.18 10.38
N PRO A 355 7.26 20.89 10.58
CA PRO A 355 8.56 20.40 10.10
C PRO A 355 9.02 19.04 10.68
N VAL A 356 8.35 18.52 11.72
CA VAL A 356 8.74 17.27 12.39
C VAL A 356 7.60 16.27 12.56
N SER A 357 6.36 16.67 12.32
CA SER A 357 5.20 15.80 12.48
C SER A 357 4.22 16.00 11.34
N ARG A 358 3.57 14.91 10.94
CA ARG A 358 2.48 14.91 9.99
C ARG A 358 1.42 13.98 10.54
N ILE A 359 0.34 14.51 11.06
CA ILE A 359 -0.79 13.72 11.56
C ILE A 359 -1.89 13.82 10.51
N VAL A 360 -2.44 12.68 10.11
CA VAL A 360 -3.56 12.59 9.18
C VAL A 360 -4.64 11.80 9.89
N GLN A 361 -5.80 12.42 10.06
CA GLN A 361 -7.03 11.75 10.46
C GLN A 361 -7.98 11.80 9.27
N ALA A 362 -8.67 10.70 9.01
CA ALA A 362 -9.56 10.64 7.86
C ALA A 362 -10.83 9.85 8.14
N ARG A 363 -11.92 10.29 7.52
CA ARG A 363 -13.20 9.58 7.47
C ARG A 363 -13.67 9.52 6.03
N GLY A 364 -14.19 8.37 5.59
CA GLY A 364 -14.62 8.20 4.21
C GLY A 364 -15.82 7.28 4.04
N VAL A 365 -16.68 7.61 3.08
CA VAL A 365 -17.75 6.75 2.54
C VAL A 365 -17.50 6.65 1.06
N TYR A 366 -17.32 5.41 0.61
CA TYR A 366 -17.15 5.06 -0.78
C TYR A 366 -18.24 4.05 -1.11
N ILE A 367 -19.10 4.38 -2.07
CA ILE A 367 -20.26 3.57 -2.45
C ILE A 367 -20.20 3.37 -3.96
N LEU A 368 -20.38 2.13 -4.39
CA LEU A 368 -20.57 1.79 -5.80
C LEU A 368 -21.80 0.89 -5.91
N CYS A 369 -22.65 1.22 -6.86
CA CYS A 369 -23.93 0.58 -7.10
C CYS A 369 -24.09 0.34 -8.60
N ASP A 370 -24.29 -0.91 -8.99
CA ASP A 370 -24.62 -1.33 -10.35
C ASP A 370 -26.13 -1.48 -10.47
N GLY A 371 -26.74 -0.61 -11.28
CA GLY A 371 -28.18 -0.53 -11.45
C GLY A 371 -28.71 -1.54 -12.44
N MET A 372 -29.76 -2.27 -12.06
CA MET A 372 -30.43 -3.24 -12.93
C MET A 372 -31.93 -2.96 -13.08
N GLY A 373 -32.45 -3.09 -14.29
CA GLY A 373 -33.87 -2.95 -14.60
C GLY A 373 -34.17 -2.95 -16.10
N GLY A 374 -35.41 -3.24 -16.50
CA GLY A 374 -35.85 -3.03 -17.88
C GLY A 374 -36.25 -1.58 -18.12
N HIS A 375 -35.78 -0.97 -19.23
CA HIS A 375 -35.77 0.49 -19.49
C HIS A 375 -34.89 1.26 -18.50
N ALA A 376 -34.76 2.59 -18.67
CA ALA A 376 -34.02 3.51 -17.81
C ALA A 376 -34.61 3.53 -16.38
N SER A 377 -34.29 2.51 -15.59
CA SER A 377 -34.78 2.32 -14.23
C SER A 377 -33.68 1.79 -13.31
N GLY A 378 -32.62 1.16 -13.83
CA GLY A 378 -31.44 0.81 -13.06
C GLY A 378 -30.72 2.05 -12.53
N GLU A 379 -30.54 3.08 -13.35
CA GLU A 379 -29.87 4.33 -12.97
C GLU A 379 -30.60 5.07 -11.85
N VAL A 380 -31.93 4.93 -11.78
CA VAL A 380 -32.73 5.50 -10.69
C VAL A 380 -32.47 4.75 -9.39
N ALA A 381 -32.39 3.41 -9.43
CA ALA A 381 -32.15 2.59 -8.24
C ALA A 381 -30.74 2.81 -7.68
N SER A 382 -29.72 2.78 -8.52
CA SER A 382 -28.32 2.98 -8.10
C SER A 382 -28.10 4.37 -7.51
N GLN A 383 -28.63 5.42 -8.14
CA GLN A 383 -28.58 6.79 -7.62
C GLN A 383 -29.29 6.92 -6.27
N MET A 384 -30.49 6.35 -6.13
CA MET A 384 -31.24 6.37 -4.86
C MET A 384 -30.48 5.68 -3.73
N ALA A 385 -29.81 4.55 -4.00
CA ALA A 385 -29.00 3.85 -3.01
C ALA A 385 -27.80 4.71 -2.56
N VAL A 386 -27.05 5.26 -3.51
CA VAL A 386 -25.89 6.14 -3.24
C VAL A 386 -26.31 7.35 -2.40
N ASP A 387 -27.38 8.05 -2.78
CA ASP A 387 -27.83 9.26 -2.07
C ASP A 387 -28.34 8.95 -0.66
N ALA A 388 -29.09 7.87 -0.47
CA ALA A 388 -29.61 7.46 0.83
C ALA A 388 -28.48 7.11 1.79
N LEU A 389 -27.53 6.27 1.37
CA LEU A 389 -26.42 5.82 2.20
C LEU A 389 -25.44 6.95 2.51
N ARG A 390 -25.10 7.77 1.52
CA ARG A 390 -24.23 8.94 1.72
C ARG A 390 -24.84 9.92 2.71
N THR A 391 -26.15 10.20 2.59
CA THR A 391 -26.85 11.09 3.53
C THR A 391 -26.84 10.51 4.94
N PHE A 392 -27.11 9.21 5.09
CA PHE A 392 -27.12 8.53 6.39
C PHE A 392 -25.77 8.62 7.10
N PHE A 393 -24.68 8.22 6.42
CA PHE A 393 -23.35 8.19 7.05
C PHE A 393 -22.74 9.57 7.24
N ARG A 394 -23.06 10.53 6.36
CA ARG A 394 -22.73 11.94 6.61
C ARG A 394 -23.30 12.43 7.93
N GLN A 395 -24.57 12.15 8.17
CA GLN A 395 -25.22 12.50 9.44
C GLN A 395 -24.58 11.74 10.62
N TYR A 396 -24.25 10.46 10.44
CA TYR A 396 -23.58 9.66 11.47
C TYR A 396 -22.24 10.28 11.92
N TRP A 397 -21.39 10.73 10.99
CA TRP A 397 -20.13 11.40 11.38
C TRP A 397 -20.35 12.77 12.00
N CYS A 398 -21.34 13.55 11.53
CA CYS A 398 -21.71 14.79 12.21
C CYS A 398 -22.17 14.53 13.66
N ASP A 399 -22.82 13.41 13.91
CA ASP A 399 -23.24 13.02 15.26
C ASP A 399 -22.05 12.57 16.13
N ILE A 400 -21.00 11.97 15.53
CA ILE A 400 -19.71 11.75 16.20
C ILE A 400 -19.08 13.09 16.60
N ASP A 401 -19.02 14.07 15.70
CA ASP A 401 -18.44 15.39 15.99
C ASP A 401 -19.18 16.14 17.09
N GLN A 402 -20.48 15.85 17.24
CA GLN A 402 -21.33 16.38 18.31
C GLN A 402 -21.26 15.55 19.62
N GLY A 403 -20.46 14.49 19.66
CA GLY A 403 -20.30 13.62 20.82
C GLY A 403 -21.52 12.73 21.11
N LYS A 404 -22.42 12.52 20.14
CA LYS A 404 -23.58 11.61 20.28
C LYS A 404 -23.21 10.15 20.04
N HIS A 405 -22.12 9.92 19.31
CA HIS A 405 -21.55 8.60 19.03
C HIS A 405 -20.05 8.59 19.35
N PRO A 406 -19.48 7.42 19.70
CA PRO A 406 -18.04 7.26 19.86
C PRO A 406 -17.31 7.52 18.53
N ALA A 407 -16.07 8.03 18.61
CA ALA A 407 -15.21 8.31 17.45
C ALA A 407 -14.61 7.02 16.86
N GLN A 408 -15.47 6.19 16.28
CA GLN A 408 -15.15 4.89 15.68
C GLN A 408 -16.12 4.59 14.54
N LEU A 409 -15.87 3.52 13.80
CA LEU A 409 -16.80 3.04 12.79
C LEU A 409 -18.20 2.67 13.37
N PRO A 410 -19.28 2.83 12.58
CA PRO A 410 -20.60 2.33 12.95
C PRO A 410 -20.61 0.81 13.12
N SER A 411 -21.42 0.29 14.05
CA SER A 411 -21.56 -1.15 14.25
C SER A 411 -22.19 -1.84 13.04
N ALA A 412 -22.03 -3.16 12.95
CA ALA A 412 -22.64 -3.95 11.90
C ALA A 412 -24.17 -3.77 11.85
N GLU A 413 -24.86 -3.63 12.98
CA GLU A 413 -26.31 -3.39 12.99
C GLU A 413 -26.68 -2.02 12.42
N VAL A 414 -25.90 -0.98 12.73
CA VAL A 414 -26.13 0.37 12.19
C VAL A 414 -25.96 0.37 10.67
N ILE A 415 -24.90 -0.29 10.18
CA ILE A 415 -24.64 -0.44 8.73
C ILE A 415 -25.78 -1.22 8.05
N ARG A 416 -26.18 -2.37 8.58
CA ARG A 416 -27.29 -3.18 8.04
C ARG A 416 -28.60 -2.39 8.01
N ASN A 417 -28.88 -1.63 9.07
CA ASN A 417 -30.08 -0.80 9.14
C ASN A 417 -30.09 0.29 8.06
N ALA A 418 -28.96 0.98 7.85
CA ALA A 418 -28.82 1.97 6.78
C ALA A 418 -29.10 1.37 5.39
N ILE A 419 -28.56 0.18 5.12
CA ILE A 419 -28.76 -0.55 3.86
C ILE A 419 -30.22 -0.99 3.71
N GLN A 420 -30.86 -1.47 4.78
CA GLN A 420 -32.29 -1.82 4.78
C GLN A 420 -33.19 -0.59 4.54
N GLN A 421 -32.82 0.59 5.05
CA GLN A 421 -33.54 1.84 4.76
C GLN A 421 -33.39 2.24 3.28
N ALA A 422 -32.20 2.11 2.70
CA ALA A 422 -31.98 2.34 1.27
C ALA A 422 -32.80 1.35 0.42
N ASN A 423 -32.79 0.06 0.76
CA ASN A 423 -33.64 -0.95 0.12
C ASN A 423 -35.12 -0.56 0.16
N LYS A 424 -35.61 -0.17 1.33
CA LYS A 424 -37.01 0.22 1.54
C LYS A 424 -37.41 1.42 0.70
N ALA A 425 -36.53 2.41 0.52
CA ALA A 425 -36.79 3.55 -0.35
C ALA A 425 -37.01 3.12 -1.80
N ILE A 426 -36.11 2.30 -2.35
CA ILE A 426 -36.20 1.78 -3.74
C ILE A 426 -37.42 0.87 -3.91
N TYR A 427 -37.66 -0.03 -2.94
CA TYR A 427 -38.82 -0.91 -2.94
C TYR A 427 -40.14 -0.14 -2.92
N THR A 428 -40.24 0.94 -2.13
CA THR A 428 -41.45 1.78 -2.08
C THR A 428 -41.75 2.39 -3.44
N VAL A 429 -40.75 2.92 -4.14
CA VAL A 429 -40.93 3.48 -5.48
C VAL A 429 -41.35 2.41 -6.50
N ASN A 430 -40.81 1.19 -6.40
CA ASN A 430 -41.26 0.05 -7.21
C ASN A 430 -42.75 -0.24 -7.00
N GLN A 431 -43.23 -0.20 -5.76
CA GLN A 431 -44.63 -0.46 -5.42
C GLN A 431 -45.57 0.65 -5.90
N GLU A 432 -45.19 1.91 -5.70
CA GLU A 432 -45.97 3.07 -6.14
C GLU A 432 -46.07 3.16 -7.66
N GLY A 433 -45.00 2.81 -8.38
CA GLY A 433 -44.95 2.78 -9.84
C GLY A 433 -45.68 1.58 -10.48
N LEU A 434 -46.33 0.71 -9.69
CA LEU A 434 -46.97 -0.54 -10.16
C LEU A 434 -46.02 -1.44 -10.99
N ARG A 435 -44.71 -1.39 -10.69
CA ARG A 435 -43.68 -2.13 -11.41
C ARG A 435 -43.71 -3.60 -10.99
N SER A 436 -43.70 -4.51 -11.97
CA SER A 436 -43.77 -5.96 -11.72
C SER A 436 -42.79 -6.74 -12.60
N GLY A 437 -42.37 -7.92 -12.13
CA GLY A 437 -41.41 -8.78 -12.84
C GLY A 437 -40.11 -8.05 -13.18
N SER A 438 -39.67 -8.15 -14.43
CA SER A 438 -38.49 -7.47 -14.98
C SER A 438 -38.62 -5.94 -15.07
N GLY A 439 -39.80 -5.39 -14.78
CA GLY A 439 -40.00 -3.94 -14.71
C GLY A 439 -39.65 -3.33 -13.35
N ARG A 440 -39.33 -4.15 -12.32
CA ARG A 440 -38.83 -3.65 -11.04
C ARG A 440 -37.39 -3.19 -11.19
N MET A 441 -37.08 -2.01 -10.65
CA MET A 441 -35.71 -1.53 -10.54
C MET A 441 -35.01 -2.15 -9.34
N GLY A 442 -33.72 -2.40 -9.48
CA GLY A 442 -32.85 -2.81 -8.40
C GLY A 442 -31.43 -2.32 -8.63
N THR A 443 -30.60 -2.52 -7.63
CA THR A 443 -29.17 -2.22 -7.74
C THR A 443 -28.37 -3.13 -6.83
N THR A 444 -27.12 -3.39 -7.21
CA THR A 444 -26.11 -3.91 -6.29
C THR A 444 -25.70 -2.81 -5.31
N LEU A 445 -24.87 -3.20 -4.34
CA LEU A 445 -24.15 -2.31 -3.45
C LEU A 445 -22.81 -2.94 -3.11
N VAL A 446 -21.72 -2.20 -3.26
CA VAL A 446 -20.49 -2.41 -2.52
C VAL A 446 -20.09 -1.08 -1.88
N MET A 447 -19.79 -1.11 -0.58
CA MET A 447 -19.52 0.08 0.21
C MET A 447 -18.33 -0.14 1.13
N LEU A 448 -17.51 0.90 1.25
CA LEU A 448 -16.41 0.99 2.19
C LEU A 448 -16.61 2.22 3.07
N LEU A 449 -16.59 2.00 4.38
CA LEU A 449 -16.49 3.05 5.40
C LEU A 449 -15.07 3.03 5.97
N LEU A 450 -14.44 4.18 6.07
CA LEU A 450 -13.10 4.34 6.62
C LEU A 450 -13.12 5.30 7.82
N HIS A 451 -12.43 4.93 8.88
CA HIS A 451 -12.09 5.79 10.00
C HIS A 451 -10.62 5.54 10.38
N ASP A 452 -9.74 6.44 9.96
CA ASP A 452 -8.28 6.31 10.07
C ASP A 452 -7.75 5.00 9.43
N THR A 453 -7.31 4.03 10.22
CA THR A 453 -6.86 2.71 9.75
C THR A 453 -7.97 1.65 9.76
N GLU A 454 -9.10 1.94 10.41
CA GLU A 454 -10.23 1.01 10.48
C GLU A 454 -11.08 1.08 9.22
N VAL A 455 -11.46 -0.09 8.71
CA VAL A 455 -12.32 -0.23 7.54
C VAL A 455 -13.51 -1.14 7.85
N ALA A 456 -14.71 -0.69 7.48
CA ALA A 456 -15.89 -1.55 7.36
C ALA A 456 -16.30 -1.67 5.90
N VAL A 457 -16.51 -2.91 5.45
CA VAL A 457 -17.02 -3.22 4.11
C VAL A 457 -18.42 -3.77 4.25
N ALA A 458 -19.32 -3.34 3.39
CA ALA A 458 -20.63 -3.95 3.25
C ALA A 458 -21.02 -4.12 1.78
N HIS A 459 -21.62 -5.26 1.44
CA HIS A 459 -22.04 -5.52 0.06
C HIS A 459 -23.36 -6.29 -0.05
N VAL A 460 -24.04 -6.06 -1.17
CA VAL A 460 -25.24 -6.75 -1.65
C VAL A 460 -25.16 -6.83 -3.18
N GLY A 461 -24.78 -7.98 -3.73
CA GLY A 461 -24.73 -8.20 -5.18
C GLY A 461 -23.40 -8.85 -5.55
N ASP A 462 -22.99 -8.64 -6.78
CA ASP A 462 -21.78 -9.13 -7.44
C ASP A 462 -20.74 -8.03 -7.70
N SER A 463 -21.05 -6.76 -7.47
CA SER A 463 -20.02 -5.72 -7.40
C SER A 463 -19.05 -6.01 -6.25
N ARG A 464 -17.75 -5.81 -6.51
CA ARG A 464 -16.68 -6.35 -5.65
C ARG A 464 -15.85 -5.27 -4.98
N LEU A 465 -15.26 -5.64 -3.84
CA LEU A 465 -14.16 -4.92 -3.22
C LEU A 465 -12.91 -5.80 -3.23
N TYR A 466 -11.79 -5.23 -3.67
CA TYR A 466 -10.47 -5.82 -3.62
C TYR A 466 -9.54 -5.03 -2.69
N ARG A 467 -8.59 -5.73 -2.10
CA ARG A 467 -7.44 -5.17 -1.38
C ARG A 467 -6.17 -5.59 -2.10
N TYR A 468 -5.31 -4.63 -2.39
CA TYR A 468 -3.95 -4.88 -2.84
C TYR A 468 -2.94 -4.41 -1.79
N THR A 469 -2.07 -5.30 -1.34
CA THR A 469 -0.88 -4.96 -0.55
C THR A 469 0.36 -5.62 -1.12
N ARG A 470 1.56 -5.17 -0.70
CA ARG A 470 2.81 -5.81 -1.17
C ARG A 470 2.94 -7.25 -0.68
N LYS A 471 2.48 -7.52 0.54
CA LYS A 471 2.62 -8.85 1.16
C LYS A 471 1.64 -9.86 0.60
N LEU A 472 0.40 -9.45 0.37
CA LEU A 472 -0.69 -10.37 -0.01
C LEU A 472 -0.99 -10.35 -1.51
N GLY A 473 -0.48 -9.36 -2.25
CA GLY A 473 -0.91 -9.13 -3.62
C GLY A 473 -2.37 -8.69 -3.67
N LEU A 474 -3.08 -9.05 -4.74
CA LEU A 474 -4.50 -8.76 -4.90
C LEU A 474 -5.36 -9.83 -4.20
N GLU A 475 -6.25 -9.38 -3.33
CA GLU A 475 -7.22 -10.22 -2.63
C GLU A 475 -8.63 -9.68 -2.83
N GLN A 476 -9.57 -10.55 -3.21
CA GLN A 476 -11.00 -10.23 -3.23
C GLN A 476 -11.56 -10.34 -1.82
N ILE A 477 -12.16 -9.24 -1.34
CA ILE A 477 -12.66 -9.10 0.04
C ILE A 477 -14.15 -9.48 0.13
N THR A 478 -14.94 -9.16 -0.89
CA THR A 478 -16.39 -9.48 -0.94
C THR A 478 -16.65 -10.81 -1.65
N LEU A 479 -17.73 -11.50 -1.30
CA LEU A 479 -18.14 -12.74 -1.97
C LEU A 479 -19.45 -12.54 -2.72
N ASP A 480 -19.45 -12.80 -4.03
CA ASP A 480 -20.56 -12.43 -4.92
C ASP A 480 -21.87 -13.12 -4.53
N HIS A 481 -22.97 -12.36 -4.56
CA HIS A 481 -24.31 -12.87 -4.29
C HIS A 481 -24.97 -13.44 -5.54
N GLU A 482 -24.34 -14.42 -6.18
CA GLU A 482 -24.82 -15.07 -7.40
C GLU A 482 -25.23 -16.54 -7.18
N VAL A 483 -26.02 -17.08 -8.11
CA VAL A 483 -26.41 -18.50 -8.07
C VAL A 483 -25.20 -19.41 -8.12
N GLY A 484 -24.22 -19.14 -9.00
CA GLY A 484 -22.98 -19.91 -9.12
C GLY A 484 -22.24 -19.96 -7.79
N GLN A 485 -21.95 -18.79 -7.21
CA GLN A 485 -21.28 -18.67 -5.92
C GLN A 485 -22.03 -19.37 -4.78
N ARG A 486 -23.37 -19.28 -4.74
CA ARG A 486 -24.19 -20.00 -3.76
C ARG A 486 -24.08 -21.52 -3.90
N GLU A 487 -24.03 -22.05 -5.11
CA GLU A 487 -23.88 -23.49 -5.31
C GLU A 487 -22.47 -23.98 -4.94
N ILE A 488 -21.43 -23.16 -5.15
CA ILE A 488 -20.07 -23.43 -4.65
C ILE A 488 -20.07 -23.57 -3.13
N LEU A 489 -20.72 -22.65 -2.42
CA LEU A 489 -20.87 -22.72 -0.96
C LEU A 489 -21.64 -23.95 -0.49
N ARG A 490 -22.42 -24.60 -1.36
CA ARG A 490 -23.11 -25.87 -1.09
C ARG A 490 -22.29 -27.11 -1.46
N GLY A 491 -21.04 -26.93 -1.88
CA GLY A 491 -20.11 -28.01 -2.24
C GLY A 491 -20.18 -28.45 -3.71
N VAL A 492 -20.77 -27.65 -4.59
CA VAL A 492 -20.68 -27.87 -6.04
C VAL A 492 -19.33 -27.36 -6.54
N ASP A 493 -18.69 -28.12 -7.44
CA ASP A 493 -17.44 -27.69 -8.07
C ASP A 493 -17.62 -26.37 -8.85
N PRO A 494 -16.67 -25.42 -8.78
CA PRO A 494 -16.79 -24.13 -9.46
C PRO A 494 -17.06 -24.21 -10.96
N GLU A 495 -16.44 -25.15 -11.69
CA GLU A 495 -16.66 -25.30 -13.13
C GLU A 495 -18.11 -25.72 -13.42
N ILE A 496 -18.68 -26.57 -12.57
CA ILE A 496 -20.07 -27.04 -12.69
C ILE A 496 -21.04 -25.93 -12.28
N ALA A 497 -20.72 -25.18 -11.22
CA ALA A 497 -21.56 -24.11 -10.71
C ALA A 497 -21.70 -22.96 -11.72
N TYR A 498 -20.59 -22.51 -12.31
CA TYR A 498 -20.58 -21.45 -13.33
C TYR A 498 -20.91 -21.95 -14.75
N GLY A 499 -20.89 -23.26 -15.00
CA GLY A 499 -21.42 -23.86 -16.24
C GLY A 499 -22.95 -23.80 -16.37
N ARG A 500 -23.67 -23.34 -15.34
CA ARG A 500 -25.13 -23.23 -15.37
C ARG A 500 -25.61 -21.99 -16.14
N PRO A 501 -26.72 -22.07 -16.89
CA PRO A 501 -27.27 -20.89 -17.57
C PRO A 501 -27.73 -19.76 -16.65
N ASP A 502 -28.02 -20.08 -15.38
CA ASP A 502 -28.48 -19.14 -14.36
C ASP A 502 -27.36 -18.73 -13.39
N ALA A 503 -26.10 -19.12 -13.62
CA ALA A 503 -25.00 -18.95 -12.67
C ALA A 503 -24.84 -17.50 -12.20
N TYR A 504 -24.81 -16.55 -13.14
CA TYR A 504 -24.63 -15.12 -12.90
C TYR A 504 -25.92 -14.40 -12.47
N GLN A 505 -27.00 -15.12 -12.15
CA GLN A 505 -28.20 -14.47 -11.63
C GLN A 505 -27.98 -14.06 -10.18
N LEU A 506 -28.21 -12.77 -9.89
CA LEU A 506 -28.20 -12.25 -8.53
C LEU A 506 -29.21 -12.96 -7.63
N THR A 507 -28.75 -13.36 -6.45
CA THR A 507 -29.55 -13.98 -5.38
C THR A 507 -30.16 -12.95 -4.44
N GLN A 508 -29.55 -11.76 -4.35
CA GLN A 508 -30.09 -10.60 -3.65
C GLN A 508 -29.61 -9.30 -4.30
N ALA A 509 -30.45 -8.27 -4.24
CA ALA A 509 -30.20 -6.92 -4.72
C ALA A 509 -31.08 -5.93 -3.94
N LEU A 510 -30.71 -4.65 -3.90
CA LEU A 510 -31.49 -3.60 -3.25
C LEU A 510 -32.64 -3.15 -4.16
N GLY A 511 -33.87 -3.17 -3.66
CA GLY A 511 -35.05 -2.59 -4.30
C GLY A 511 -36.10 -3.58 -4.82
N PRO A 512 -35.74 -4.71 -5.45
CA PRO A 512 -36.73 -5.61 -6.04
C PRO A 512 -37.65 -6.27 -5.02
N ARG A 513 -37.23 -6.42 -3.76
CA ARG A 513 -37.97 -7.08 -2.67
C ARG A 513 -37.88 -6.27 -1.39
N ASP A 514 -38.76 -6.57 -0.44
CA ASP A 514 -38.75 -5.93 0.88
C ASP A 514 -37.51 -6.31 1.72
N GLU A 515 -37.38 -5.70 2.89
CA GLU A 515 -36.22 -5.86 3.79
C GLU A 515 -35.96 -7.30 4.25
N TYR A 516 -36.94 -8.20 4.20
CA TYR A 516 -36.76 -9.60 4.62
C TYR A 516 -35.95 -10.44 3.63
N PHE A 517 -35.75 -9.93 2.40
CA PHE A 517 -34.98 -10.60 1.35
C PHE A 517 -33.59 -10.02 1.12
N VAL A 518 -33.19 -9.02 1.91
CA VAL A 518 -31.87 -8.39 1.83
C VAL A 518 -31.12 -8.67 3.11
N ASN A 519 -30.05 -9.45 3.00
CA ASN A 519 -29.13 -9.74 4.09
C ASN A 519 -27.73 -9.27 3.68
N PRO A 520 -27.39 -7.99 3.93
CA PRO A 520 -26.09 -7.44 3.54
C PRO A 520 -24.97 -8.15 4.28
N ASP A 521 -23.87 -8.45 3.61
CA ASP A 521 -22.68 -8.89 4.33
C ASP A 521 -21.93 -7.66 4.86
N VAL A 522 -21.37 -7.79 6.07
CA VAL A 522 -20.62 -6.71 6.72
C VAL A 522 -19.40 -7.31 7.38
N GLN A 523 -18.23 -6.76 7.08
CA GLN A 523 -16.95 -7.20 7.62
C GLN A 523 -16.08 -6.01 7.98
N PHE A 524 -15.16 -6.23 8.93
CA PHE A 524 -14.25 -5.20 9.43
C PHE A 524 -12.82 -5.69 9.31
N PHE A 525 -11.90 -4.80 8.95
CA PHE A 525 -10.47 -5.05 9.00
C PHE A 525 -9.70 -3.75 9.24
N GLU A 526 -8.42 -3.88 9.56
CA GLU A 526 -7.51 -2.77 9.78
C GLU A 526 -6.43 -2.71 8.70
N ILE A 527 -6.08 -1.49 8.27
CA ILE A 527 -4.99 -1.21 7.33
C ILE A 527 -3.68 -1.16 8.11
N ASN A 528 -2.92 -2.26 8.04
CA ASN A 528 -1.66 -2.44 8.78
C ASN A 528 -0.40 -2.29 7.90
N GLU A 529 -0.58 -2.08 6.61
CA GLU A 529 0.48 -1.78 5.64
C GLU A 529 -0.13 -0.93 4.52
N ASP A 530 0.72 -0.33 3.68
CA ASP A 530 0.22 0.41 2.51
C ASP A 530 -0.73 -0.47 1.69
N ALA A 531 -1.88 0.08 1.34
CA ALA A 531 -2.91 -0.65 0.63
C ALA A 531 -3.56 0.21 -0.47
N VAL A 532 -3.98 -0.48 -1.54
CA VAL A 532 -4.99 0.04 -2.47
C VAL A 532 -6.26 -0.77 -2.27
N LEU A 533 -7.34 -0.09 -1.89
CA LEU A 533 -8.68 -0.67 -1.81
C LEU A 533 -9.45 -0.26 -3.07
N LEU A 534 -10.01 -1.23 -3.78
CA LEU A 534 -10.64 -1.02 -5.08
C LEU A 534 -12.07 -1.56 -5.07
N LEU A 535 -13.06 -0.68 -5.19
CA LEU A 535 -14.45 -1.04 -5.44
C LEU A 535 -14.67 -1.07 -6.95
N ALA A 536 -15.37 -2.08 -7.46
CA ALA A 536 -15.57 -2.28 -8.89
C ALA A 536 -16.96 -2.88 -9.21
N SER A 537 -17.61 -2.43 -10.28
CA SER A 537 -18.76 -3.15 -10.88
C SER A 537 -18.29 -4.36 -11.69
N ASP A 538 -19.24 -5.22 -12.06
CA ASP A 538 -18.99 -6.45 -12.84
C ASP A 538 -18.34 -6.13 -14.20
N GLY A 539 -18.67 -4.99 -14.82
CA GLY A 539 -18.05 -4.52 -16.05
C GLY A 539 -16.52 -4.36 -15.95
N LEU A 540 -15.95 -4.24 -14.76
CA LEU A 540 -14.50 -4.29 -14.54
C LEU A 540 -14.00 -5.67 -14.08
N THR A 541 -14.77 -6.40 -13.28
CA THR A 541 -14.30 -7.64 -12.61
C THR A 541 -14.56 -8.92 -13.42
N ASP A 542 -15.49 -8.87 -14.37
CA ASP A 542 -15.78 -9.96 -15.29
C ASP A 542 -14.54 -10.43 -16.03
N ASN A 543 -14.54 -11.72 -16.37
CA ASN A 543 -13.41 -12.41 -17.01
C ASN A 543 -12.09 -12.38 -16.19
N SER A 544 -12.19 -12.18 -14.87
CA SER A 544 -11.06 -12.14 -13.94
C SER A 544 -9.98 -11.13 -14.35
N LEU A 545 -10.43 -9.97 -14.85
CA LEU A 545 -9.55 -8.97 -15.46
C LEU A 545 -8.59 -8.37 -14.43
N LEU A 546 -9.05 -8.08 -13.22
CA LEU A 546 -8.20 -7.51 -12.18
C LEU A 546 -7.16 -8.51 -11.68
N GLU A 547 -7.54 -9.77 -11.54
CA GLU A 547 -6.65 -10.87 -11.16
C GLU A 547 -5.55 -11.05 -12.20
N ALA A 548 -5.91 -11.06 -13.48
CA ALA A 548 -4.97 -11.23 -14.60
C ALA A 548 -4.01 -10.05 -14.79
N TYR A 549 -4.44 -8.81 -14.47
CA TYR A 549 -3.68 -7.58 -14.75
C TYR A 549 -3.22 -6.83 -13.48
N SER A 550 -3.30 -7.46 -12.31
CA SER A 550 -2.97 -6.86 -11.01
C SER A 550 -1.57 -6.21 -10.97
N GLN A 551 -0.54 -6.91 -11.40
CA GLN A 551 0.85 -6.41 -11.42
C GLN A 551 1.05 -5.20 -12.34
N SER A 552 0.32 -5.13 -13.45
CA SER A 552 0.52 -4.07 -14.45
C SER A 552 -0.34 -2.83 -14.23
N HIS A 553 -1.50 -2.98 -13.58
CA HIS A 553 -2.48 -1.91 -13.43
C HIS A 553 -2.78 -1.53 -11.97
N ILE A 554 -2.70 -2.46 -11.02
CA ILE A 554 -3.05 -2.23 -9.60
C ILE A 554 -1.80 -1.99 -8.76
N GLU A 555 -0.75 -2.81 -8.88
CA GLU A 555 0.50 -2.65 -8.13
C GLU A 555 1.10 -1.23 -8.24
N PRO A 556 1.19 -0.62 -9.44
CA PRO A 556 1.75 0.72 -9.57
C PRO A 556 0.97 1.80 -8.81
N MET A 557 -0.33 1.57 -8.55
CA MET A 557 -1.19 2.49 -7.82
C MET A 557 -0.71 2.69 -6.38
N LEU A 558 0.00 1.72 -5.82
CA LEU A 558 0.52 1.77 -4.45
C LEU A 558 1.65 2.81 -4.29
N SER A 559 2.32 3.22 -5.36
CA SER A 559 3.38 4.24 -5.31
C SER A 559 2.78 5.64 -5.16
N SER A 560 3.29 6.44 -4.21
CA SER A 560 2.88 7.84 -4.01
C SER A 560 3.11 8.74 -5.24
N GLN A 561 4.05 8.36 -6.12
CA GLN A 561 4.31 9.06 -7.39
C GLN A 561 3.22 8.82 -8.44
N SER A 562 2.44 7.74 -8.30
CA SER A 562 1.39 7.41 -9.24
C SER A 562 0.20 8.36 -9.06
N ASN A 563 -0.32 8.86 -10.18
CA ASN A 563 -1.56 9.62 -10.20
C ASN A 563 -2.75 8.65 -10.17
N LEU A 564 -3.54 8.70 -9.10
CA LEU A 564 -4.61 7.74 -8.86
C LEU A 564 -5.74 7.86 -9.90
N ASP A 565 -6.14 9.09 -10.26
CA ASP A 565 -7.14 9.33 -11.32
C ASP A 565 -6.76 8.71 -12.66
N GLN A 566 -5.51 8.90 -13.09
CA GLN A 566 -5.00 8.31 -14.33
C GLN A 566 -4.94 6.79 -14.23
N SER A 567 -4.70 6.24 -13.06
CA SER A 567 -4.64 4.79 -12.85
C SER A 567 -6.03 4.18 -12.93
N VAL A 568 -7.02 4.78 -12.26
CA VAL A 568 -8.43 4.39 -12.41
C VAL A 568 -8.90 4.53 -13.87
N SER A 569 -8.47 5.59 -14.56
CA SER A 569 -8.78 5.78 -15.98
C SER A 569 -8.25 4.64 -16.85
N ARG A 570 -7.05 4.13 -16.57
CA ARG A 570 -6.50 2.97 -17.28
C ARG A 570 -7.26 1.68 -16.97
N LEU A 571 -7.77 1.51 -15.76
CA LEU A 571 -8.65 0.37 -15.43
C LEU A 571 -9.95 0.43 -16.22
N ILE A 572 -10.57 1.60 -16.35
CA ILE A 572 -11.76 1.80 -17.18
C ILE A 572 -11.45 1.51 -18.66
N ASP A 573 -10.30 1.97 -19.16
CA ASP A 573 -9.89 1.68 -20.55
C ASP A 573 -9.62 0.19 -20.78
N LEU A 574 -9.03 -0.50 -19.80
CA LEU A 574 -8.79 -1.95 -19.82
C LEU A 574 -10.13 -2.72 -19.85
N ALA A 575 -11.06 -2.39 -18.94
CA ALA A 575 -12.40 -2.96 -18.94
C ALA A 575 -13.13 -2.70 -20.26
N ASN A 576 -13.06 -1.50 -20.81
CA ASN A 576 -13.67 -1.20 -22.11
C ASN A 576 -13.10 -2.00 -23.28
N GLN A 577 -11.85 -2.48 -23.18
CA GLN A 577 -11.22 -3.33 -24.20
C GLN A 577 -11.68 -4.79 -24.10
N HIS A 578 -11.98 -5.28 -22.89
CA HIS A 578 -12.30 -6.69 -22.62
C HIS A 578 -13.79 -6.95 -22.36
N ASN A 579 -14.42 -6.09 -21.57
CA ASN A 579 -15.77 -6.19 -21.01
C ASN A 579 -16.67 -5.02 -21.45
N GLY A 580 -16.35 -4.32 -22.55
CA GLY A 580 -17.08 -3.13 -23.00
C GLY A 580 -18.56 -3.36 -23.38
N HIS A 581 -19.13 -4.53 -23.10
CA HIS A 581 -20.56 -4.81 -23.19
C HIS A 581 -21.36 -4.27 -22.00
N ASP A 582 -20.70 -3.94 -20.88
CA ASP A 582 -21.35 -3.39 -19.69
C ASP A 582 -20.90 -1.97 -19.33
N ASN A 583 -21.63 -1.35 -18.41
CA ASN A 583 -21.19 -0.17 -17.66
C ASN A 583 -19.98 -0.54 -16.81
N VAL A 584 -19.04 0.39 -16.68
CA VAL A 584 -17.80 0.13 -15.95
C VAL A 584 -17.59 1.23 -14.93
N SER A 585 -17.49 0.84 -13.67
CA SER A 585 -17.25 1.76 -12.56
C SER A 585 -16.17 1.24 -11.63
N ALA A 586 -15.34 2.15 -11.14
CA ALA A 586 -14.29 1.85 -10.18
C ALA A 586 -14.06 3.01 -9.22
N ILE A 587 -13.83 2.69 -7.95
CA ILE A 587 -13.28 3.60 -6.95
C ILE A 587 -12.00 2.99 -6.39
N ALA A 588 -10.88 3.70 -6.51
CA ALA A 588 -9.63 3.33 -5.87
C ALA A 588 -9.35 4.25 -4.67
N ILE A 589 -8.90 3.65 -3.58
CA ILE A 589 -8.53 4.34 -2.33
C ILE A 589 -7.13 3.86 -1.98
N ARG A 590 -6.15 4.77 -2.04
CA ARG A 590 -4.77 4.52 -1.62
C ARG A 590 -4.58 4.98 -0.19
N ALA A 591 -4.41 4.04 0.71
CA ALA A 591 -4.06 4.28 2.10
C ALA A 591 -2.58 3.97 2.32
N LYS A 592 -1.83 4.98 2.74
CA LYS A 592 -0.45 4.81 3.22
C LYS A 592 -0.47 4.84 4.73
N VAL A 593 0.25 3.92 5.35
CA VAL A 593 0.32 3.84 6.79
C VAL A 593 1.77 3.82 7.26
N ARG A 594 1.96 4.20 8.50
CA ARG A 594 3.23 4.10 9.21
C ARG A 594 2.95 3.75 10.66
N PRO A 595 3.95 3.34 11.45
CA PRO A 595 3.74 3.10 12.88
C PRO A 595 3.08 4.31 13.55
N ASN A 596 2.05 4.06 14.35
CA ASN A 596 1.43 5.05 15.21
C ASN A 596 2.44 5.40 16.31
N LEU A 597 2.85 6.67 16.28
CA LEU A 597 3.87 7.22 17.17
C LEU A 597 3.22 7.83 18.43
N ASP A 598 1.88 7.85 18.50
CA ASP A 598 1.07 8.42 19.57
C ASP A 598 0.25 7.33 20.30
N PRO A 599 0.60 7.04 21.57
CA PRO A 599 -0.35 7.03 22.68
C PRO A 599 -0.46 8.41 23.35
N LEU A 600 0.03 9.47 22.68
CA LEU A 600 0.38 10.77 23.25
C LEU A 600 -0.77 11.80 23.27
N ARG A 601 -1.99 11.41 23.67
CA ARG A 601 -3.01 12.36 24.15
C ARG A 601 -4.01 11.77 25.12
#